data_AF-A0A1I3SK52-F1
#
_entry.id   AF-A0A1I3SK52-F1
#
_cell.length_a   1.000
_cell.length_b   1.000
_cell.length_c   1.000
_cell.angle_alpha   90.00
_cell.angle_beta   90.00
_cell.angle_gamma   90.00
#
_symmetry.space_group_name_H-M   'P 1'
#
loop_
_entity.id
_entity.type
_entity.pdbx_description
1 polymer ?
#
loop_
_entity_poly.entity_id
_entity_poly.type
_entity_poly.pdbx_seq_one_letter_code
_entity_poly.pdbx_strand_id
1 'polypeptide(L)'
;MKKAIGTQSAAALWVTGKAVFVVDEHLSSGDLLYKDLGLTIPEVVKEASKQNDANWKPLSTEKLAELNADHLFVVQGKGVNMDEMKKDPIW
;
A
#
# COMPACT_ATOMS: atom_id res chain seq x y z
N MET A 1 0.01 22.43 5.94
CA MET A 1 -0.35 21.12 5.33
C MET A 1 -1.02 20.14 6.31
N LYS A 2 -0.62 20.03 7.59
CA LYS A 2 -1.24 19.12 8.58
C LYS A 2 -2.77 19.20 8.78
N LYS A 3 -3.44 20.28 8.35
CA LYS A 3 -4.85 20.53 8.68
C LYS A 3 -5.87 19.80 7.77
N ALA A 4 -5.43 19.22 6.65
CA ALA A 4 -6.34 18.62 5.67
C ALA A 4 -6.47 17.08 5.76
N ILE A 5 -5.43 16.37 6.23
CA ILE A 5 -5.38 14.89 6.15
C ILE A 5 -5.51 14.19 7.51
N GLY A 6 -5.45 14.93 8.63
CA GLY A 6 -5.80 14.44 9.97
C GLY A 6 -5.06 13.15 10.36
N THR A 7 -5.82 12.16 10.85
CA THR A 7 -5.33 10.82 11.24
C THR A 7 -5.57 9.77 10.17
N GLN A 8 -5.86 10.19 8.93
CA GLN A 8 -6.17 9.26 7.85
C GLN A 8 -4.97 8.37 7.54
N SER A 9 -5.26 7.12 7.25
CA SER A 9 -4.30 6.08 6.89
C SER A 9 -4.19 5.94 5.38
N ALA A 10 -3.02 5.54 4.90
CA ALA A 10 -2.83 5.28 3.48
C ALA A 10 -1.84 4.14 3.22
N ALA A 11 -2.05 3.42 2.12
CA ALA A 11 -1.09 2.47 1.58
C ALA A 11 -0.86 2.74 0.10
N ALA A 12 0.39 2.56 -0.35
CA ALA A 12 0.71 2.50 -1.77
C ALA A 12 0.98 1.06 -2.17
N LEU A 13 0.22 0.57 -3.16
CA LEU A 13 0.27 -0.78 -3.65
C LEU A 13 0.81 -0.80 -5.07
N TRP A 14 1.71 -1.73 -5.35
CA TRP A 14 2.07 -2.08 -6.72
C TRP A 14 1.39 -3.39 -7.07
N VAL A 15 0.44 -3.33 -8.01
CA VAL A 15 -0.32 -4.50 -8.45
C VAL A 15 0.21 -4.95 -9.79
N THR A 16 0.58 -6.22 -9.86
CA THR A 16 0.95 -6.92 -11.09
C THR A 16 -0.10 -7.99 -11.38
N GLY A 17 -0.09 -8.57 -12.59
CA GLY A 17 -1.03 -9.65 -12.92
C GLY A 17 -0.89 -10.95 -12.10
N LYS A 18 0.09 -11.04 -11.18
CA LYS A 18 0.36 -12.25 -10.38
C LYS A 18 0.54 -12.00 -8.88
N ALA A 19 0.82 -10.77 -8.48
CA ALA A 19 1.20 -10.45 -7.11
C ALA A 19 0.90 -8.98 -6.79
N VAL A 20 0.62 -8.74 -5.51
CA VAL A 20 0.45 -7.40 -4.94
C VAL A 20 1.61 -7.14 -4.00
N PHE A 21 2.17 -5.94 -4.09
CA PHE A 21 3.25 -5.47 -3.23
C PHE A 21 2.80 -4.19 -2.54
N VAL A 22 3.35 -3.93 -1.37
CA VAL A 22 3.18 -2.68 -0.64
C VAL A 22 4.51 -1.96 -0.49
N VAL A 23 4.50 -0.64 -0.53
CA VAL A 23 5.73 0.14 -0.30
C VAL A 23 6.17 -0.01 1.15
N ASP A 24 7.47 -0.09 1.37
CA ASP A 24 8.09 -0.04 2.69
C ASP A 24 7.81 1.31 3.39
N GLU A 25 7.67 1.30 4.73
CA GLU A 25 7.32 2.49 5.51
C GLU A 25 8.38 3.60 5.53
N HIS A 26 9.63 3.29 5.17
CA HIS A 26 10.75 4.22 5.22
C HIS A 26 11.41 4.48 3.86
N LEU A 27 10.92 3.86 2.78
CA LEU A 27 11.54 3.94 1.46
C LEU A 27 10.59 4.48 0.40
N SER A 28 11.14 5.13 -0.63
CA SER A 28 10.40 5.60 -1.81
C SER A 28 9.17 6.44 -1.43
N SER A 29 7.97 6.09 -1.92
CA SER A 29 6.73 6.80 -1.58
C SER A 29 6.30 6.60 -0.12
N GLY A 30 6.80 5.59 0.59
CA GLY A 30 6.51 5.40 2.02
C GLY A 30 7.07 6.51 2.89
N ASP A 31 8.34 6.93 2.67
CA ASP A 31 8.94 8.06 3.39
C ASP A 31 8.09 9.33 3.18
N LEU A 32 7.67 9.60 1.95
CA LEU A 32 6.78 10.72 1.65
C LEU A 32 5.42 10.61 2.37
N LEU A 33 4.75 9.46 2.29
CA LEU A 33 3.42 9.26 2.87
C LEU A 33 3.43 9.39 4.40
N TYR A 34 4.42 8.80 5.06
CA TYR A 34 4.38 8.60 6.51
C TYR A 34 5.19 9.63 7.30
N LYS A 35 6.31 10.11 6.75
CA LYS A 35 7.15 11.10 7.42
C LYS A 35 6.85 12.52 6.96
N ASP A 36 6.78 12.76 5.65
CA ASP A 36 6.58 14.13 5.14
C ASP A 36 5.11 14.57 5.22
N LEU A 37 4.19 13.68 4.83
CA LEU A 37 2.74 13.95 4.89
C LEU A 37 2.13 13.59 6.25
N GLY A 38 2.77 12.70 7.01
CA GLY A 38 2.35 12.32 8.36
C GLY A 38 1.09 11.45 8.41
N LEU A 39 0.84 10.65 7.37
CA LEU A 39 -0.30 9.73 7.32
C LEU A 39 -0.11 8.56 8.28
N THR A 40 -1.22 8.03 8.79
CA THR A 40 -1.19 6.85 9.67
C THR A 40 -0.73 5.63 8.87
N ILE A 41 0.29 4.93 9.37
CA ILE A 41 0.84 3.72 8.76
C ILE A 41 -0.10 2.53 9.09
N PRO A 42 -0.69 1.85 8.09
CA PRO A 42 -1.48 0.64 8.32
C PRO A 42 -0.62 -0.49 8.89
N GLU A 43 -1.21 -1.37 9.71
CA GLU A 43 -0.44 -2.42 10.40
C GLU A 43 0.21 -3.41 9.41
N VAL A 44 -0.49 -3.75 8.33
CA VAL A 44 0.05 -4.58 7.24
C VAL A 44 1.33 -3.98 6.63
N VAL A 45 1.42 -2.64 6.53
CA VAL A 45 2.62 -1.96 6.01
C VAL A 45 3.79 -2.10 6.99
N LYS A 46 3.55 -1.90 8.28
CA LYS A 46 4.59 -2.06 9.32
C LYS A 46 5.09 -3.50 9.39
N GLU A 47 4.20 -4.48 9.29
CA GLU A 47 4.57 -5.88 9.27
C GLU A 47 5.39 -6.23 8.03
N ALA A 48 4.95 -5.78 6.85
CA ALA A 48 5.65 -6.04 5.59
C ALA A 48 7.04 -5.38 5.54
N SER A 49 7.19 -4.19 6.13
CA SER A 49 8.46 -3.45 6.16
C SER A 49 9.57 -4.19 6.92
N LYS A 50 9.21 -5.10 7.84
CA LYS A 50 10.17 -5.94 8.59
C LYS A 50 10.79 -7.08 7.77
N GLN A 51 10.33 -7.36 6.56
CA GLN A 51 10.73 -8.57 5.81
C GLN A 51 12.19 -8.54 5.31
N ASN A 52 12.63 -7.44 4.71
CA ASN A 52 13.95 -7.27 4.07
C ASN A 52 14.22 -5.77 3.78
N ASP A 53 15.22 -5.41 2.97
CA ASP A 53 15.55 -4.01 2.63
C ASP A 53 14.98 -3.52 1.28
N ALA A 54 14.13 -4.29 0.60
CA ALA A 54 13.56 -3.90 -0.69
C ALA A 54 12.49 -2.80 -0.57
N ASN A 55 12.38 -1.90 -1.55
CA ASN A 55 11.36 -0.83 -1.53
C ASN A 55 9.91 -1.35 -1.55
N TRP A 56 9.68 -2.50 -2.18
CA TRP A 56 8.37 -3.10 -2.37
C TRP A 56 8.35 -4.48 -1.72
N LYS A 57 7.40 -4.69 -0.81
CA LYS A 57 7.25 -5.92 -0.03
C LYS A 57 6.10 -6.74 -0.59
N PRO A 58 6.30 -8.03 -0.90
CA PRO A 58 5.20 -8.88 -1.34
C PRO A 58 4.16 -9.02 -0.22
N LEU A 59 2.88 -8.93 -0.60
CA LEU A 59 1.76 -9.26 0.27
C LEU A 59 1.18 -10.61 -0.11
N SER A 60 0.83 -11.40 0.90
CA SER A 60 -0.05 -12.56 0.70
C SER A 60 -1.49 -12.09 0.49
N THR A 61 -2.34 -12.97 -0.04
CA THR A 61 -3.77 -12.68 -0.21
C THR A 61 -4.45 -12.38 1.12
N GLU A 62 -4.06 -13.08 2.20
CA GLU A 62 -4.60 -12.86 3.53
C GLU A 62 -4.23 -11.47 4.06
N LYS A 63 -2.96 -11.07 3.90
CA LYS A 63 -2.51 -9.73 4.31
C LYS A 63 -3.11 -8.62 3.48
N LEU A 64 -3.40 -8.87 2.19
CA LEU A 64 -4.14 -7.95 1.36
C LEU A 64 -5.60 -7.81 1.82
N ALA A 65 -6.26 -8.91 2.19
CA ALA A 65 -7.63 -8.87 2.72
C ALA A 65 -7.72 -8.21 4.11
N GLU A 66 -6.65 -8.30 4.92
CA GLU A 66 -6.52 -7.60 6.21
C GLU A 66 -6.15 -6.11 6.05
N LEU A 67 -5.77 -5.66 4.86
CA LEU A 67 -5.34 -4.28 4.63
C LEU A 67 -6.49 -3.31 4.82
N ASN A 68 -6.47 -2.60 5.94
CA ASN A 68 -7.40 -1.54 6.26
C ASN A 68 -6.72 -0.18 6.19
N ALA A 69 -7.09 0.63 5.20
CA ALA A 69 -6.58 1.99 5.01
C ALA A 69 -7.67 2.91 4.44
N ASP A 70 -7.66 4.19 4.82
CA ASP A 70 -8.62 5.18 4.30
C ASP A 70 -8.36 5.52 2.83
N HIS A 71 -7.10 5.46 2.40
CA HIS A 71 -6.68 5.75 1.04
C HIS A 71 -5.76 4.66 0.48
N LEU A 72 -6.02 4.25 -0.77
CA LEU A 72 -5.15 3.34 -1.51
C LEU A 72 -4.61 4.03 -2.77
N PHE A 73 -3.29 4.12 -2.87
CA PHE A 73 -2.60 4.55 -4.09
C PHE A 73 -2.14 3.31 -4.85
N VAL A 74 -2.80 3.00 -5.97
CA VAL A 74 -2.47 1.79 -6.75
C VAL A 74 -1.63 2.13 -7.97
N VAL A 75 -0.39 1.65 -7.98
CA VAL A 75 0.50 1.64 -9.14
C VAL A 75 0.21 0.38 -9.95
N GLN A 76 -0.25 0.56 -11.18
CA GLN A 76 -0.58 -0.56 -12.06
C GLN A 76 0.66 -1.05 -12.82
N GLY A 77 0.93 -2.34 -12.73
CA GLY A 77 1.86 -3.03 -13.62
C GLY A 77 1.32 -3.11 -15.05
N LYS A 78 2.22 -3.30 -16.00
CA LYS A 78 1.87 -3.44 -17.42
C LYS A 78 0.88 -4.59 -17.61
N GLY A 79 -0.25 -4.32 -18.27
CA GLY A 79 -1.27 -5.31 -18.58
C GLY A 79 -2.29 -5.58 -17.46
N VAL A 80 -2.24 -4.84 -16.35
CA VAL A 80 -3.28 -4.90 -15.31
C VAL A 80 -4.47 -4.03 -15.73
N ASN A 81 -5.67 -4.62 -15.77
CA ASN A 81 -6.92 -3.90 -15.99
C ASN A 81 -7.62 -3.66 -14.65
N MET A 82 -7.80 -2.38 -14.33
CA MET A 82 -8.36 -1.96 -13.05
C MET A 82 -9.85 -2.29 -12.88
N ASP A 83 -10.62 -2.27 -13.98
CA ASP A 83 -12.05 -2.59 -13.93
C ASP A 83 -12.30 -4.09 -13.75
N GLU A 84 -11.35 -4.92 -14.16
CA GLU A 84 -11.37 -6.35 -13.87
C GLU A 84 -10.92 -6.63 -12.45
N MET A 85 -9.89 -5.94 -11.97
CA MET A 85 -9.39 -6.08 -10.60
C MET A 85 -10.47 -5.78 -9.56
N LYS A 86 -11.28 -4.74 -9.76
CA LYS A 86 -12.42 -4.37 -8.89
C LYS A 86 -13.57 -5.39 -8.87
N LYS A 87 -13.55 -6.41 -9.72
CA LYS A 87 -14.54 -7.50 -9.68
C LYS A 87 -14.15 -8.59 -8.68
N ASP A 88 -12.89 -8.65 -8.28
CA ASP A 88 -12.42 -9.57 -7.25
C ASP A 88 -12.90 -9.05 -5.87
N PRO A 89 -13.57 -9.88 -5.04
CA PRO A 89 -14.08 -9.49 -3.73
C PRO A 89 -13.04 -8.95 -2.74
N ILE A 90 -11.75 -9.14 -3.00
CA ILE A 90 -10.68 -8.60 -2.16
C ILE A 90 -10.49 -7.08 -2.30
N TRP A 91 -11.02 -6.45 -3.36
CA TRP A 91 -10.90 -5.01 -3.67
C TRP A 91 -12.21 -4.27 -3.50
#